data_AF-A0ABD5LXZ2-F1
#
_entry.id   AF-A0ABD5LXZ2-F1
#
_cell.length_a   1.000
_cell.length_b   1.000
_cell.length_c   1.000
_cell.angle_alpha   90.00
_cell.angle_beta   90.00
_cell.angle_gamma   90.00
#
_symmetry.space_group_name_H-M   'P 1'
#
loop_
_entity.id
_entity.type
_entity.pdbx_description
1 polymer ?
#
loop_
_entity_poly.entity_id
_entity_poly.type
_entity_poly.pdbx_seq_one_letter_code
_entity_poly.pdbx_strand_id
1 'polypeptide(L)'
;MARFLFGALKSAFSLKKKVHSIFCCGLLSFCFFSASKGKLLTYMLPCFVPLSILIAHYIEELKDRPDEKISKVNASINIAFGLMGISAVIYSLYSAKFALYDTNETLKIVLAISGFLFWSVIGAGALFRQTQFLTMFCSIGLSLVIGYAIPEKIESRSTPENIIQRYYEPLSNKSYLLTDEVGIGTSLAWGLKRTDIRLTETKGELAYGLNYPDVKNKYYSLEQLLALIEANQYKG
;
A
#
# COMPACT_ATOMS: atom_id res chain seq x y z
N MET A 1 16.35 -10.75 3.03
CA MET A 1 16.64 -9.78 1.94
C MET A 1 17.46 -8.59 2.43
N ALA A 2 17.20 -8.05 3.63
CA ALA A 2 17.87 -6.84 4.14
C ALA A 2 19.42 -6.93 4.19
N ARG A 3 20.01 -8.07 4.54
CA ARG A 3 21.48 -8.19 4.60
C ARG A 3 22.16 -8.15 3.24
N PHE A 4 21.48 -8.65 2.20
CA PHE A 4 21.94 -8.55 0.81
C PHE A 4 21.88 -7.11 0.31
N LEU A 5 20.85 -6.35 0.69
CA LEU A 5 20.77 -4.93 0.37
C LEU A 5 21.95 -4.14 0.93
N PHE A 6 22.27 -4.29 2.22
CA PHE A 6 23.43 -3.59 2.81
C PHE A 6 24.76 -4.01 2.18
N GLY A 7 24.89 -5.30 1.83
CA GLY A 7 26.05 -5.81 1.10
C GLY A 7 26.17 -5.18 -0.29
N ALA A 8 25.06 -5.10 -1.02
CA ALA A 8 24.97 -4.49 -2.34
C ALA A 8 25.32 -2.99 -2.32
N LEU A 9 24.83 -2.23 -1.33
CA LEU A 9 25.16 -0.81 -1.18
C LEU A 9 26.65 -0.60 -0.88
N LYS A 10 27.23 -1.42 0.00
CA LYS A 10 28.67 -1.37 0.31
C LYS A 10 29.53 -1.75 -0.90
N SER A 11 29.12 -2.80 -1.62
CA SER A 11 29.75 -3.26 -2.87
C SER A 11 29.69 -2.15 -3.93
N ALA A 12 28.53 -1.52 -4.13
CA ALA A 12 28.33 -0.43 -5.09
C ALA A 12 29.21 0.80 -4.84
N PHE A 13 29.55 1.09 -3.58
CA PHE A 13 30.45 2.18 -3.22
C PHE A 13 31.92 1.88 -3.60
N SER A 14 32.28 0.61 -3.71
CA SER A 14 33.67 0.14 -3.91
C SER A 14 33.99 -0.34 -5.33
N LEU A 15 33.03 -0.29 -6.28
CA LEU A 15 33.10 -1.01 -7.56
C LEU A 15 32.99 -0.14 -8.82
N LYS A 16 33.21 -0.81 -9.97
CA LYS A 16 33.37 -0.28 -11.33
C LYS A 16 32.37 0.83 -11.71
N LYS A 17 32.83 1.78 -12.53
CA LYS A 17 32.12 2.99 -13.01
C LYS A 17 30.64 2.81 -13.39
N LYS A 18 30.26 1.65 -13.96
CA LYS A 18 28.86 1.34 -14.32
C LYS A 18 27.93 1.09 -13.11
N VAL A 19 28.37 0.31 -12.12
CA VAL A 19 27.58 0.02 -10.90
C VAL A 19 27.41 1.28 -10.05
N HIS A 20 28.46 2.09 -10.00
CA HIS A 20 28.44 3.39 -9.33
C HIS A 20 27.39 4.34 -9.93
N SER A 21 27.25 4.39 -11.26
CA SER A 21 26.24 5.24 -11.92
C SER A 21 24.80 4.82 -11.56
N ILE A 22 24.54 3.52 -11.43
CA ILE A 22 23.22 2.99 -11.06
C ILE A 22 22.90 3.35 -9.60
N PHE A 23 23.89 3.21 -8.72
CA PHE A 23 23.78 3.64 -7.33
C PHE A 23 23.50 5.15 -7.22
N CYS A 24 24.25 5.99 -7.92
CA CYS A 24 24.01 7.44 -7.94
C CYS A 24 22.63 7.81 -8.48
N CYS A 25 22.13 7.11 -9.50
CA CYS A 25 20.79 7.33 -10.04
C CYS A 25 19.68 7.01 -9.02
N GLY A 26 19.81 5.88 -8.30
CA GLY A 26 18.89 5.53 -7.21
C GLY A 26 18.96 6.51 -6.04
N LEU A 27 20.17 6.92 -5.64
CA LEU A 27 20.37 7.89 -4.57
C LEU A 27 19.82 9.27 -4.92
N LEU A 28 20.03 9.73 -6.16
CA LEU A 28 19.48 10.99 -6.66
C LEU A 28 17.96 10.98 -6.59
N SER A 29 17.32 9.92 -7.08
CA SER A 29 15.86 9.76 -7.04
C SER A 29 15.35 9.80 -5.59
N PHE A 30 16.00 9.06 -4.70
CA PHE A 30 15.64 9.03 -3.28
C PHE A 30 15.78 10.41 -2.61
N CYS A 31 16.93 11.09 -2.79
CA CYS A 31 17.18 12.40 -2.20
C CYS A 31 16.22 13.47 -2.74
N PHE A 32 15.97 13.48 -4.05
CA PHE A 32 15.06 14.41 -4.69
C PHE A 32 13.64 14.29 -4.11
N PHE A 33 13.10 13.08 -4.06
CA PHE A 33 11.76 12.85 -3.51
C PHE A 33 11.71 13.02 -1.99
N SER A 34 12.78 12.68 -1.27
CA SER A 34 12.87 12.91 0.18
C SER A 34 12.86 14.40 0.55
N ALA A 35 13.44 15.26 -0.31
CA ALA A 35 13.45 16.72 -0.12
C ALA A 35 12.14 17.40 -0.55
N SER A 36 11.24 16.69 -1.23
CA SER A 36 9.96 17.24 -1.67
C SER A 36 8.99 17.48 -0.50
N LYS A 37 8.18 18.54 -0.59
CA LYS A 37 7.21 18.92 0.45
C LYS A 37 5.94 18.06 0.43
N GLY A 38 5.54 17.56 -0.75
CA GLY A 38 4.39 16.66 -0.90
C GLY A 38 4.87 15.22 -1.01
N LYS A 39 4.87 14.47 0.10
CA LYS A 39 5.38 13.10 0.12
C LYS A 39 4.23 12.11 -0.11
N LEU A 40 4.23 11.48 -1.28
CA LEU A 40 3.40 10.30 -1.53
C LEU A 40 4.27 9.04 -1.46
N LEU A 41 3.73 7.96 -0.92
CA LEU A 41 4.45 6.68 -0.81
C LEU A 41 4.98 6.19 -2.18
N THR A 42 4.22 6.45 -3.25
CA THR A 42 4.56 6.06 -4.61
C THR A 42 5.78 6.78 -5.19
N TYR A 43 6.21 7.91 -4.60
CA TYR A 43 7.41 8.62 -5.05
C TYR A 43 8.71 7.84 -4.80
N MET A 44 8.64 6.81 -3.97
CA MET A 44 9.76 5.91 -3.72
C MET A 44 9.92 4.84 -4.82
N LEU A 45 8.90 4.61 -5.66
CA LEU A 45 8.88 3.53 -6.64
C LEU A 45 10.05 3.55 -7.65
N PRO A 46 10.46 4.72 -8.20
CA PRO A 46 11.59 4.79 -9.11
C PRO A 46 12.92 4.31 -8.50
N CYS A 47 13.03 4.32 -7.16
CA CYS A 47 14.24 3.87 -6.47
C CYS A 47 14.38 2.33 -6.46
N PHE A 48 13.30 1.57 -6.68
CA PHE A 48 13.35 0.10 -6.60
C PHE A 48 14.08 -0.56 -7.77
N VAL A 49 14.00 0.02 -8.98
CA VAL A 49 14.71 -0.51 -10.15
C VAL A 49 16.24 -0.51 -9.94
N PRO A 50 16.91 0.63 -9.65
CA PRO A 50 18.35 0.61 -9.40
C PRO A 50 18.72 -0.26 -8.21
N LEU A 51 17.90 -0.29 -7.16
CA LEU A 51 18.10 -1.14 -5.99
C LEU A 51 18.11 -2.63 -6.33
N SER A 52 17.14 -3.09 -7.13
CA SER A 52 17.04 -4.50 -7.56
C SER A 52 18.25 -4.94 -8.38
N ILE A 53 18.75 -4.05 -9.26
CA ILE A 53 19.92 -4.33 -10.10
C ILE A 53 21.18 -4.47 -9.22
N LEU A 54 21.34 -3.60 -8.22
CA LEU A 54 22.45 -3.68 -7.26
C LEU A 54 22.40 -4.98 -6.44
N ILE A 55 21.22 -5.36 -5.95
CA ILE A 55 21.03 -6.61 -5.20
C ILE A 55 21.35 -7.82 -6.10
N ALA A 56 20.87 -7.84 -7.34
CA ALA A 56 21.14 -8.92 -8.28
C ALA A 56 22.65 -9.07 -8.56
N HIS A 57 23.35 -7.95 -8.84
CA HIS A 57 24.79 -7.95 -9.06
C HIS A 57 25.57 -8.46 -7.82
N TYR A 58 25.16 -8.05 -6.63
CA TYR A 58 25.82 -8.50 -5.39
C TYR A 58 25.61 -10.00 -5.11
N ILE A 59 24.44 -10.54 -5.45
CA ILE A 59 24.18 -11.99 -5.35
C ILE A 59 25.06 -12.76 -6.34
N GLU A 60 25.27 -12.24 -7.54
CA GLU A 60 26.19 -12.84 -8.51
C GLU A 60 27.64 -12.86 -7.98
N GLU A 61 28.10 -11.77 -7.35
CA GLU A 61 29.41 -11.73 -6.68
C GLU A 61 29.53 -12.76 -5.54
N LEU A 62 28.45 -12.96 -4.76
CA LEU A 62 28.39 -13.96 -3.69
C LEU A 62 28.33 -15.41 -4.21
N LYS A 63 28.01 -15.64 -5.48
CA LYS A 63 28.09 -16.96 -6.11
C LYS A 63 29.56 -17.33 -6.39
N ASP A 64 30.35 -16.36 -6.83
CA ASP A 64 31.77 -16.55 -7.12
C ASP A 64 32.63 -16.55 -5.84
N ARG A 65 32.18 -15.85 -4.79
CA ARG A 65 32.84 -15.77 -3.49
C ARG A 65 31.84 -16.03 -2.36
N PRO A 66 31.52 -17.31 -2.08
CA PRO A 66 30.53 -17.64 -1.06
C PRO A 66 30.99 -17.21 0.33
N ASP A 67 30.13 -16.46 1.02
CA ASP A 67 30.30 -16.10 2.42
C ASP A 67 29.13 -16.68 3.23
N GLU A 68 29.43 -17.74 3.99
CA GLU A 68 28.43 -18.42 4.82
C GLU A 68 27.81 -17.50 5.88
N LYS A 69 28.59 -16.56 6.43
CA LYS A 69 28.11 -15.65 7.47
C LYS A 69 27.03 -14.73 6.90
N ILE A 70 27.23 -14.24 5.68
CA ILE A 70 26.27 -13.36 5.01
C ILE A 70 24.96 -14.11 4.73
N SER A 71 25.05 -15.36 4.26
CA SER A 71 23.88 -16.21 4.02
C SER A 71 23.11 -16.52 5.31
N LYS A 72 23.82 -16.94 6.38
CA LYS A 72 23.23 -17.25 7.69
C LYS A 72 22.55 -16.03 8.32
N VAL A 73 23.21 -14.87 8.31
CA VAL A 73 22.61 -13.63 8.84
C VAL A 73 21.37 -13.21 8.03
N ASN A 74 21.41 -13.32 6.70
CA ASN A 74 20.26 -12.99 5.87
C ASN A 74 19.06 -13.92 6.12
N ALA A 75 19.32 -15.21 6.28
CA ALA A 75 18.31 -16.21 6.62
C ALA A 75 17.71 -15.93 8.02
N SER A 76 18.54 -15.69 9.03
CA SER A 76 18.08 -15.33 10.39
C SER A 76 17.20 -14.08 10.40
N ILE A 77 17.57 -13.03 9.64
CA ILE A 77 16.73 -11.83 9.53
C ILE A 77 15.37 -12.15 8.90
N ASN A 78 15.35 -12.95 7.83
CA ASN A 78 14.09 -13.34 7.17
C ASN A 78 13.18 -14.16 8.10
N ILE A 79 13.75 -15.08 8.88
CA ILE A 79 13.01 -15.85 9.89
C ILE A 79 12.43 -14.89 10.96
N ALA A 80 13.25 -13.97 11.46
CA ALA A 80 12.81 -12.99 12.45
C ALA A 80 11.64 -12.15 11.92
N PHE A 81 11.69 -11.67 10.67
CA PHE A 81 10.58 -10.95 10.04
C PHE A 81 9.30 -11.80 9.92
N GLY A 82 9.42 -13.05 9.47
CA GLY A 82 8.29 -13.97 9.41
C GLY A 82 7.65 -14.21 10.78
N LEU A 83 8.46 -14.48 11.80
CA LEU A 83 7.99 -14.69 13.18
C LEU A 83 7.38 -13.43 13.79
N MET A 84 7.97 -12.25 13.57
CA MET A 84 7.40 -10.98 14.02
C MET A 84 6.04 -10.73 13.36
N GLY A 85 5.90 -11.03 12.06
CA GLY A 85 4.62 -10.94 11.35
C GLY A 85 3.55 -11.84 11.94
N ILE A 86 3.87 -13.13 12.15
CA ILE A 86 2.95 -14.09 12.80
C ILE A 86 2.57 -13.60 14.20
N SER A 87 3.55 -13.17 14.99
CA SER A 87 3.33 -12.69 16.35
C SER A 87 2.43 -11.46 16.39
N ALA A 88 2.60 -10.52 15.44
CA ALA A 88 1.76 -9.34 15.32
C ALA A 88 0.30 -9.70 14.97
N VAL A 89 0.10 -10.65 14.05
CA VAL A 89 -1.25 -11.13 13.69
C VAL A 89 -1.90 -11.84 14.89
N ILE A 90 -1.19 -12.73 15.58
CA ILE A 90 -1.71 -13.43 16.77
C ILE A 90 -2.01 -12.44 17.89
N TYR A 91 -1.09 -11.51 18.18
CA TYR A 91 -1.29 -10.50 19.21
C TYR A 91 -2.53 -9.63 18.94
N SER A 92 -2.78 -9.34 17.66
CA SER A 92 -3.97 -8.61 17.24
C SER A 92 -5.29 -9.33 17.56
N LEU A 93 -5.30 -10.66 17.69
CA LEU A 93 -6.52 -11.40 18.02
C LEU A 93 -6.87 -11.32 19.51
N TYR A 94 -5.86 -11.18 20.38
CA TYR A 94 -6.04 -11.16 21.83
C TYR A 94 -6.13 -9.74 22.40
N SER A 95 -5.56 -8.74 21.71
CA SER A 95 -5.46 -7.38 22.24
C SER A 95 -6.60 -6.49 21.75
N ALA A 96 -7.50 -6.10 22.67
CA ALA A 96 -8.56 -5.12 22.38
C ALA A 96 -8.02 -3.74 21.95
N LYS A 97 -6.79 -3.40 22.35
CA LYS A 97 -6.13 -2.14 21.97
C LYS A 97 -5.53 -2.15 20.57
N PHE A 98 -5.27 -3.34 20.01
CA PHE A 98 -4.61 -3.50 18.72
C PHE A 98 -5.34 -4.53 17.84
N ALA A 99 -6.65 -4.36 17.69
CA ALA A 99 -7.49 -5.22 16.86
C ALA A 99 -7.40 -4.82 15.38
N LEU A 100 -6.40 -5.36 14.67
CA LEU A 100 -6.22 -5.21 13.22
C LEU A 100 -7.38 -5.85 12.44
N TYR A 101 -7.73 -7.08 12.79
CA TYR A 101 -8.82 -7.84 12.15
C TYR A 101 -10.08 -7.82 13.01
N ASP A 102 -11.24 -7.91 12.37
CA ASP A 102 -12.50 -8.17 13.06
C ASP A 102 -12.73 -9.69 13.27
N THR A 103 -13.65 -10.02 14.18
CA THR A 103 -13.95 -11.39 14.63
C THR A 103 -14.42 -12.29 13.47
N ASN A 104 -14.97 -11.70 12.41
CA ASN A 104 -15.51 -12.42 11.25
C ASN A 104 -14.52 -12.58 10.08
N GLU A 105 -13.27 -12.11 10.21
CA GLU A 105 -12.27 -12.09 9.12
C GLU A 105 -11.30 -13.29 9.14
N THR A 106 -11.79 -14.47 9.52
CA THR A 106 -10.97 -15.67 9.76
C THR A 106 -10.12 -16.07 8.54
N LEU A 107 -10.67 -16.00 7.32
CA LEU A 107 -9.92 -16.31 6.10
C LEU A 107 -8.74 -15.36 5.86
N LYS A 108 -8.92 -14.05 6.10
CA LYS A 108 -7.85 -13.05 5.94
C LYS A 108 -6.72 -13.29 6.95
N ILE A 109 -7.09 -13.63 8.19
CA ILE A 109 -6.14 -13.99 9.25
C ILE A 109 -5.34 -15.24 8.87
N VAL A 110 -6.01 -16.30 8.40
CA VAL A 110 -5.36 -17.53 7.96
C VAL A 110 -4.41 -17.27 6.79
N LEU A 111 -4.82 -16.45 5.82
CA LEU A 111 -3.97 -16.05 4.69
C LEU A 111 -2.74 -15.28 5.17
N ALA A 112 -2.90 -14.30 6.07
CA ALA A 112 -1.78 -13.55 6.65
C ALA A 112 -0.78 -14.46 7.37
N ILE A 113 -1.27 -15.34 8.25
CA ILE A 113 -0.43 -16.30 8.98
C ILE A 113 0.27 -17.24 8.00
N SER A 114 -0.44 -17.77 6.99
CA SER A 114 0.14 -18.67 6.00
C SER A 114 1.24 -18.00 5.18
N GLY A 115 1.08 -16.73 4.80
CA GLY A 115 2.09 -15.96 4.07
C GLY A 115 3.36 -15.74 4.88
N PHE A 116 3.23 -15.35 6.15
CA PHE A 116 4.38 -15.18 7.04
C PHE A 116 5.02 -16.52 7.46
N LEU A 117 4.22 -17.57 7.62
CA LEU A 117 4.72 -18.93 7.89
C LEU A 117 5.53 -19.44 6.71
N PHE A 118 5.03 -19.28 5.48
CA PHE A 118 5.77 -19.63 4.28
C PHE A 118 7.10 -18.88 4.21
N TRP A 119 7.09 -17.56 4.48
CA TRP A 119 8.32 -16.77 4.55
C TRP A 119 9.31 -17.36 5.57
N SER A 120 8.86 -17.62 6.80
CA SER A 120 9.69 -18.16 7.88
C SER A 120 10.26 -19.54 7.54
N VAL A 121 9.46 -20.46 6.99
CA VAL A 121 9.87 -21.81 6.61
C VAL A 121 10.93 -21.78 5.50
N ILE A 122 10.73 -20.95 4.47
CA ILE A 122 11.72 -20.79 3.40
C ILE A 122 13.01 -20.16 3.94
N GLY A 123 12.90 -19.20 4.87
CA GLY A 123 14.05 -18.64 5.59
C GLY A 123 14.82 -19.69 6.40
N ALA A 124 14.12 -20.58 7.11
CA ALA A 124 14.72 -21.68 7.87
C ALA A 124 15.38 -22.72 6.94
N GLY A 125 14.72 -23.07 5.83
CA GLY A 125 15.30 -23.95 4.80
C GLY A 125 16.63 -23.44 4.25
N ALA A 126 16.78 -22.12 4.14
CA ALA A 126 18.04 -21.49 3.72
C ALA A 126 19.18 -21.56 4.77
N LEU A 127 18.88 -21.86 6.04
CA LEU A 127 19.92 -22.16 7.04
C LEU A 127 20.46 -23.58 6.87
N PHE A 128 19.59 -24.55 6.52
CA PHE A 128 19.97 -25.95 6.36
C PHE A 128 20.64 -26.23 5.02
N ARG A 129 20.12 -25.63 3.94
CA ARG A 129 20.75 -25.63 2.63
C ARG A 129 21.20 -24.20 2.36
N GLN A 130 22.51 -23.96 2.31
CA GLN A 130 23.12 -22.65 2.08
C GLN A 130 22.88 -22.11 0.66
N THR A 131 21.67 -22.23 0.13
CA THR A 131 21.27 -21.81 -1.20
C THR A 131 20.72 -20.40 -1.11
N GLN A 132 21.47 -19.44 -1.66
CA GLN A 132 21.10 -18.03 -1.69
C GLN A 132 19.75 -17.79 -2.41
N PHE A 133 19.41 -18.65 -3.37
CA PHE A 133 18.15 -18.63 -4.12
C PHE A 133 16.90 -18.79 -3.24
N LEU A 134 16.90 -19.70 -2.26
CA LEU A 134 15.73 -19.89 -1.37
C LEU A 134 15.39 -18.59 -0.63
N THR A 135 16.40 -17.91 -0.10
CA THR A 135 16.23 -16.62 0.58
C THR A 135 15.73 -15.49 -0.30
N MET A 136 15.83 -15.61 -1.63
CA MET A 136 15.32 -14.60 -2.57
C MET A 136 13.81 -14.73 -2.79
N PHE A 137 13.31 -15.97 -2.79
CA PHE A 137 11.88 -16.27 -2.96
C PHE A 137 11.09 -16.26 -1.65
N CYS A 138 11.73 -15.98 -0.51
CA CYS A 138 11.07 -16.03 0.81
C CYS A 138 9.84 -15.10 0.92
N SER A 139 9.85 -13.93 0.24
CA SER A 139 8.73 -12.99 0.28
C SER A 139 7.61 -13.29 -0.72
N ILE A 140 7.79 -14.28 -1.61
CA ILE A 140 6.82 -14.53 -2.70
C ILE A 140 5.48 -15.02 -2.14
N GLY A 141 5.51 -15.86 -1.11
CA GLY A 141 4.30 -16.35 -0.45
C GLY A 141 3.47 -15.21 0.13
N LEU A 142 4.11 -14.30 0.87
CA LEU A 142 3.43 -13.10 1.38
C LEU A 142 2.93 -12.21 0.24
N SER A 143 3.75 -11.97 -0.79
CA SER A 143 3.39 -11.09 -1.91
C SER A 143 2.14 -11.56 -2.67
N LEU A 144 1.90 -12.87 -2.73
CA LEU A 144 0.72 -13.43 -3.40
C LEU A 144 -0.54 -13.30 -2.56
N VAL A 145 -0.42 -13.43 -1.23
CA VAL A 145 -1.58 -13.42 -0.32
C VAL A 145 -1.91 -12.04 0.24
N ILE A 146 -0.96 -11.09 0.24
CA ILE A 146 -1.11 -9.81 0.94
C ILE A 146 -2.33 -9.03 0.48
N GLY A 147 -2.65 -9.04 -0.82
CA GLY A 147 -3.82 -8.33 -1.36
C GLY A 147 -5.16 -8.82 -0.80
N TYR A 148 -5.25 -10.11 -0.46
CA TYR A 148 -6.45 -10.72 0.13
C TYR A 148 -6.41 -10.73 1.67
N ALA A 149 -5.24 -10.55 2.26
CA ALA A 149 -5.04 -10.55 3.69
C ALA A 149 -5.23 -9.17 4.34
N ILE A 150 -5.53 -8.11 3.57
CA ILE A 150 -5.72 -6.76 4.13
C ILE A 150 -6.98 -6.72 5.01
N PRO A 151 -6.88 -6.25 6.27
CA PRO A 151 -8.04 -6.12 7.16
C PRO A 151 -9.08 -5.13 6.63
N GLU A 152 -10.36 -5.42 6.86
CA GLU A 152 -11.48 -4.59 6.39
C GLU A 152 -11.45 -3.18 6.97
N LYS A 153 -10.97 -2.97 8.20
CA LYS A 153 -10.81 -1.63 8.78
C LYS A 153 -9.85 -0.72 7.99
N ILE A 154 -8.83 -1.32 7.37
CA ILE A 154 -7.85 -0.60 6.54
C ILE A 154 -8.45 -0.39 5.14
N GLU A 155 -9.05 -1.44 4.60
CA GLU A 155 -9.71 -1.44 3.29
C GLU A 155 -10.85 -0.40 3.23
N SER A 156 -11.75 -0.39 4.21
CA SER A 156 -12.91 0.50 4.25
C SER A 156 -12.52 1.99 4.35
N ARG A 157 -11.35 2.29 4.92
CA ARG A 157 -10.83 3.65 5.01
C ARG A 157 -10.20 4.14 3.71
N SER A 158 -9.73 3.22 2.87
CA SER A 158 -9.02 3.56 1.63
C SER A 158 -9.82 3.27 0.36
N THR A 159 -10.88 2.47 0.44
CA THR A 159 -11.70 2.05 -0.70
C THR A 159 -13.19 2.16 -0.36
N PRO A 160 -13.86 3.28 -0.72
CA PRO A 160 -15.30 3.44 -0.48
C PRO A 160 -16.17 2.57 -1.40
N GLU A 161 -15.58 1.93 -2.41
CA GLU A 161 -16.30 1.18 -3.45
C GLU A 161 -17.13 0.00 -2.90
N ASN A 162 -16.65 -0.71 -1.88
CA ASN A 162 -17.40 -1.80 -1.25
C ASN A 162 -18.72 -1.30 -0.64
N ILE A 163 -18.72 -0.12 -0.03
CA ILE A 163 -19.92 0.50 0.54
C ILE A 163 -20.86 0.93 -0.59
N ILE A 164 -20.31 1.54 -1.64
CA ILE A 164 -21.09 2.01 -2.80
C ILE A 164 -21.80 0.84 -3.49
N GLN A 165 -21.12 -0.30 -3.66
CA GLN A 165 -21.73 -1.51 -4.22
C GLN A 165 -22.82 -2.08 -3.31
N ARG A 166 -22.57 -2.13 -1.99
CA ARG A 166 -23.56 -2.61 -1.01
C ARG A 166 -24.86 -1.80 -1.02
N TYR A 167 -24.76 -0.49 -1.25
CA TYR A 167 -25.89 0.43 -1.31
C TYR A 167 -26.20 0.91 -2.74
N TYR A 168 -25.83 0.13 -3.75
CA TYR A 168 -25.98 0.53 -5.15
C TYR A 168 -27.43 0.88 -5.50
N GLU A 169 -28.37 -0.04 -5.25
CA GLU A 169 -29.80 0.14 -5.52
C GLU A 169 -30.40 1.39 -4.86
N PRO A 170 -30.26 1.60 -3.52
CA PRO A 170 -30.81 2.78 -2.87
C PRO A 170 -30.10 4.08 -3.29
N LEU A 171 -28.82 4.05 -3.66
CA LEU A 171 -28.09 5.26 -4.10
C LEU A 171 -28.38 5.62 -5.56
N SER A 172 -28.51 4.61 -6.43
CA SER A 172 -28.76 4.79 -7.86
C SER A 172 -30.11 5.46 -8.11
N ASN A 173 -31.14 5.07 -7.35
CA ASN A 173 -32.51 5.59 -7.51
C ASN A 173 -32.77 6.98 -6.90
N LYS A 174 -31.78 7.60 -6.23
CA LYS A 174 -31.96 8.92 -5.61
C LYS A 174 -31.73 10.04 -6.62
N SER A 175 -32.63 11.02 -6.67
CA SER A 175 -32.51 12.17 -7.58
C SER A 175 -31.39 13.14 -7.21
N TYR A 176 -31.00 13.19 -5.93
CA TYR A 176 -29.95 14.08 -5.41
C TYR A 176 -28.93 13.26 -4.64
N LEU A 177 -27.67 13.39 -5.03
CA LEU A 177 -26.53 12.80 -4.33
C LEU A 177 -25.55 13.92 -3.96
N LEU A 178 -25.32 14.09 -2.65
CA LEU A 178 -24.43 15.11 -2.12
C LEU A 178 -23.37 14.46 -1.23
N THR A 179 -22.15 14.97 -1.32
CA THR A 179 -20.99 14.53 -0.54
C THR A 179 -20.15 15.74 -0.14
N ASP A 180 -19.64 15.73 1.07
CA ASP A 180 -18.74 16.75 1.62
C ASP A 180 -17.27 16.48 1.26
N GLU A 181 -16.96 15.25 0.86
CA GLU A 181 -15.60 14.84 0.49
C GLU A 181 -15.46 14.55 -1.02
N VAL A 182 -14.39 15.11 -1.62
CA VAL A 182 -14.07 14.95 -3.04
C VAL A 182 -13.80 13.49 -3.41
N GLY A 183 -13.04 12.77 -2.59
CA GLY A 183 -12.68 11.36 -2.87
C GLY A 183 -13.88 10.40 -2.86
N ILE A 184 -14.84 10.65 -1.97
CA ILE A 184 -16.10 9.90 -1.96
C ILE A 184 -16.94 10.26 -3.19
N GLY A 185 -17.02 11.56 -3.54
CA GLY A 185 -17.74 12.01 -4.73
C GLY A 185 -17.23 11.43 -6.03
N THR A 186 -15.91 11.35 -6.23
CA THR A 186 -15.33 10.71 -7.42
C THR A 186 -15.59 9.20 -7.44
N SER A 187 -15.53 8.54 -6.28
CA SER A 187 -15.81 7.11 -6.15
C SER A 187 -17.29 6.79 -6.43
N LEU A 188 -18.22 7.61 -5.93
CA LEU A 188 -19.65 7.49 -6.23
C LEU A 188 -19.91 7.72 -7.72
N ALA A 189 -19.24 8.70 -8.34
CA ALA A 189 -19.41 8.99 -9.77
C ALA A 189 -18.98 7.81 -10.62
N TRP A 190 -17.85 7.21 -10.25
CA TRP A 190 -17.32 6.03 -10.90
C TRP A 190 -18.21 4.79 -10.69
N GLY A 191 -18.64 4.53 -9.46
CA GLY A 191 -19.41 3.33 -9.10
C GLY A 191 -20.85 3.37 -9.60
N LEU A 192 -21.55 4.49 -9.45
CA LEU A 192 -22.93 4.67 -9.91
C LEU A 192 -23.03 5.03 -11.40
N LYS A 193 -21.90 5.31 -12.07
CA LYS A 193 -21.83 5.81 -13.44
C LYS A 193 -22.67 7.09 -13.65
N ARG A 194 -22.62 7.98 -12.66
CA ARG A 194 -23.40 9.22 -12.60
C ARG A 194 -22.50 10.45 -12.62
N THR A 195 -22.96 11.50 -13.30
CA THR A 195 -22.23 12.78 -13.43
C THR A 195 -22.86 13.93 -12.63
N ASP A 196 -24.02 13.67 -12.02
CA ASP A 196 -24.86 14.63 -11.29
C ASP A 196 -24.63 14.62 -9.77
N ILE A 197 -23.48 14.10 -9.35
CA ILE A 197 -23.02 14.14 -7.97
C ILE A 197 -22.56 15.55 -7.63
N ARG A 198 -23.02 16.04 -6.48
CA ARG A 198 -22.78 17.41 -6.05
C ARG A 198 -21.96 17.45 -4.77
N LEU A 199 -21.13 18.47 -4.65
CA LEU A 199 -20.26 18.70 -3.51
C LEU A 199 -20.86 19.73 -2.55
N THR A 200 -20.62 19.55 -1.27
CA THR A 200 -20.93 20.54 -0.24
C THR A 200 -19.69 20.80 0.61
N GLU A 201 -19.62 21.97 1.24
CA GLU A 201 -18.55 22.40 2.17
C GLU A 201 -17.13 22.46 1.58
N THR A 202 -16.54 21.32 1.22
CA THR A 202 -15.14 21.20 0.81
C THR A 202 -15.02 21.06 -0.70
N LYS A 203 -14.36 22.04 -1.33
CA LYS A 203 -14.04 21.99 -2.77
C LYS A 203 -12.81 21.15 -3.09
N GLY A 204 -11.85 21.08 -2.15
CA GLY A 204 -10.61 20.31 -2.28
C GLY A 204 -9.87 20.56 -3.59
N GLU A 205 -9.44 19.48 -4.25
CA GLU A 205 -8.74 19.49 -5.54
C GLU A 205 -9.61 20.01 -6.70
N LEU A 206 -10.93 20.00 -6.55
CA LEU A 206 -11.89 20.43 -7.57
C LEU A 206 -12.20 21.93 -7.50
N ALA A 207 -11.61 22.68 -6.57
CA ALA A 207 -11.85 24.11 -6.42
C ALA A 207 -11.61 24.90 -7.72
N TYR A 208 -10.59 24.55 -8.49
CA TYR A 208 -10.32 25.17 -9.79
C TYR A 208 -11.42 24.84 -10.81
N GLY A 209 -11.81 23.57 -10.91
CA GLY A 209 -12.84 23.10 -11.84
C GLY A 209 -14.24 23.64 -11.53
N LEU A 210 -14.58 23.87 -10.26
CA LEU A 210 -15.88 24.40 -9.85
C LEU A 210 -16.11 25.87 -10.21
N ASN A 211 -15.08 26.59 -10.67
CA ASN A 211 -15.21 27.99 -11.08
C ASN A 211 -15.73 28.14 -12.53
N TYR A 212 -15.84 27.05 -13.30
CA TYR A 212 -16.37 27.11 -14.66
C TYR A 212 -17.90 27.26 -14.67
N PRO A 213 -18.46 27.98 -15.66
CA PRO A 213 -19.88 28.34 -15.69
C PRO A 213 -20.83 27.15 -15.89
N ASP A 214 -20.36 26.07 -16.51
CA ASP A 214 -21.08 24.84 -16.80
C ASP A 214 -21.32 23.93 -15.57
N VAL A 215 -20.53 24.10 -14.51
CA VAL A 215 -20.59 23.26 -13.30
C VAL A 215 -21.07 24.00 -12.04
N LYS A 216 -21.61 25.22 -12.18
CA LYS A 216 -22.12 26.02 -11.05
C LYS A 216 -23.18 25.30 -10.20
N ASN A 217 -23.94 24.39 -10.79
CA ASN A 217 -24.98 23.62 -10.10
C ASN A 217 -24.45 22.34 -9.42
N LYS A 218 -23.12 22.14 -9.37
CA LYS A 218 -22.48 20.97 -8.75
C LYS A 218 -21.88 21.25 -7.38
N TYR A 219 -21.95 22.48 -6.86
CA TYR A 219 -21.49 22.82 -5.53
C TYR A 219 -22.55 23.64 -4.79
N TYR A 220 -22.81 23.27 -3.54
CA TYR A 220 -23.73 23.99 -2.64
C TYR A 220 -22.97 24.40 -1.38
N SER A 221 -23.06 25.68 -0.99
CA SER A 221 -22.70 26.06 0.38
C SER A 221 -23.72 25.54 1.38
N LEU A 222 -23.37 25.47 2.66
CA LEU A 222 -24.28 24.99 3.71
C LEU A 222 -25.58 25.81 3.77
N GLU A 223 -25.49 27.13 3.58
CA GLU A 223 -26.65 28.02 3.48
C GLU A 223 -27.53 27.71 2.26
N GLN A 224 -26.92 27.49 1.09
CA GLN A 224 -27.64 27.13 -0.13
C GLN A 224 -28.28 25.74 -0.02
N LEU A 225 -27.62 24.83 0.69
CA LEU A 225 -28.12 23.49 0.97
C LEU A 225 -29.35 23.54 1.88
N LEU A 226 -29.30 24.31 2.97
CA LEU A 226 -30.44 24.49 3.88
C LEU A 226 -31.64 25.08 3.15
N ALA A 227 -31.42 26.14 2.34
CA ALA A 227 -32.47 26.72 1.51
C ALA A 227 -33.06 25.72 0.51
N LEU A 228 -32.24 24.83 -0.06
CA LEU A 228 -32.70 23.78 -0.99
C LEU A 228 -33.52 22.70 -0.28
N ILE A 229 -33.14 22.32 0.94
CA ILE A 229 -33.88 21.34 1.74
C ILE A 229 -35.25 21.90 2.16
N GLU A 230 -35.28 23.16 2.62
CA GLU A 230 -36.51 23.86 3.00
C GLU A 230 -37.47 24.02 1.81
N ALA A 231 -36.94 24.42 0.65
CA ALA A 231 -37.74 24.60 -0.57
C ALA A 231 -38.35 23.29 -1.11
N ASN A 232 -37.68 22.15 -0.90
CA ASN A 232 -38.13 20.86 -1.41
C ASN A 232 -38.88 19.98 -0.39
N GLN A 233 -39.14 20.50 0.83
CA GLN A 233 -39.82 19.78 1.92
C GLN A 233 -39.35 18.33 2.09
N TYR A 234 -38.02 18.11 2.07
CA TYR A 234 -37.44 16.77 2.14
C TYR A 234 -37.88 16.07 3.44
N LYS A 235 -38.87 15.18 3.35
CA LYS A 235 -39.18 14.17 4.36
C LYS A 235 -38.31 12.96 4.03
N GLY A 236 -37.38 12.63 4.93
CA GLY A 236 -36.37 11.58 4.75
C GLY A 236 -36.92 10.25 4.23
#